data_AF-A0A654M320-F1
#
_entry.id   AF-A0A654M320-F1
#
_cell.length_a   1.000
_cell.length_b   1.000
_cell.length_c   1.000
_cell.angle_alpha   90.00
_cell.angle_beta   90.00
_cell.angle_gamma   90.00
#
_symmetry.space_group_name_H-M   'P 1'
#
loop_
_entity.id
_entity.type
_entity.pdbx_description
1 polymer ?
#
loop_
_entity_poly.entity_id
_entity_poly.type
_entity_poly.pdbx_seq_one_letter_code
_entity_poly.pdbx_strand_id
1 'polypeptide(L)'
;MIIKKRKRKGKSNTKQSNKSNDKPTISLNSSHTTDRELYKNREKDVSPAVSYREESKRILRLVVYINEFDRLDEEGNQKCRNNNCEKFVCKPFRKYCSRKCSVEFTRWYNKNFYWRNIRNSILKRDNYTCQICGLKLNKKKRHNKKIENWLECDHIIPKSYYTFLGYNFDTLENKVKTVLEFLHNDKNLRTLCYKCHKEVTLNNFKTKALLINVNDDN
;
A
#
# COMPACT_ATOMS: atom_id res chain seq x y z
N MET A 1 38.95 -2.14 34.71
CA MET A 1 37.64 -2.79 34.51
C MET A 1 36.65 -2.17 35.50
N ILE A 2 35.85 -1.19 35.06
CA ILE A 2 35.02 -0.34 35.94
C ILE A 2 33.55 -0.60 35.64
N ILE A 3 32.86 -1.27 36.56
CA ILE A 3 31.43 -1.63 36.43
C ILE A 3 30.59 -0.46 36.97
N LYS A 4 30.01 0.35 36.06
CA LYS A 4 29.02 1.37 36.42
C LYS A 4 27.64 0.73 36.63
N LYS A 5 27.21 0.59 37.88
CA LYS A 5 25.85 0.20 38.29
C LYS A 5 24.83 1.24 37.83
N ARG A 6 23.87 0.85 37.00
CA ARG A 6 22.69 1.66 36.63
C ARG A 6 21.64 1.62 37.75
N LYS A 7 21.36 2.77 38.37
CA LYS A 7 20.21 2.98 39.27
C LYS A 7 18.90 2.88 38.46
N ARG A 8 17.99 1.99 38.89
CA ARG A 8 16.60 1.90 38.41
C ARG A 8 15.78 3.02 39.06
N LYS A 9 15.15 3.89 38.26
CA LYS A 9 14.12 4.83 38.74
C LYS A 9 12.78 4.09 38.85
N GLY A 10 12.18 4.17 40.04
CA GLY A 10 10.90 3.55 40.38
C GLY A 10 9.72 4.13 39.59
N LYS A 11 8.77 3.26 39.25
CA LYS A 11 7.44 3.62 38.80
C LYS A 11 6.58 3.90 40.04
N SER A 12 6.08 5.12 40.15
CA SER A 12 5.02 5.48 41.09
C SER A 12 3.66 5.06 40.51
N ASN A 13 2.90 4.34 41.34
CA ASN A 13 1.50 3.98 41.12
C ASN A 13 0.60 5.22 41.17
N THR A 14 -0.29 5.36 40.19
CA THR A 14 -1.42 6.29 40.28
C THR A 14 -2.72 5.51 40.09
N LYS A 15 -3.62 5.74 41.05
CA LYS A 15 -4.88 5.06 41.35
C LYS A 15 -5.85 5.04 40.16
N GLN A 16 -6.46 3.87 39.94
CA GLN A 16 -7.71 3.73 39.18
C GLN A 16 -8.88 4.05 40.11
N SER A 17 -9.78 4.93 39.67
CA SER A 17 -11.08 5.17 40.28
C SER A 17 -12.18 4.83 39.28
N ASN A 18 -13.10 3.99 39.73
CA ASN A 18 -14.30 3.52 39.06
C ASN A 18 -15.22 4.66 38.61
N LYS A 19 -15.86 4.49 37.45
CA LYS A 19 -17.24 4.97 37.24
C LYS A 19 -17.93 4.16 36.14
N SER A 20 -18.99 3.50 36.57
CA SER A 20 -20.04 2.84 35.79
C SER A 20 -20.95 3.86 35.10
N ASN A 21 -21.53 3.48 33.96
CA ASN A 21 -22.99 3.36 33.77
C ASN A 21 -23.33 3.14 32.29
N ASP A 22 -24.03 2.02 32.08
CA ASP A 22 -25.26 1.85 31.29
C ASP A 22 -25.31 2.27 29.83
N LYS A 23 -25.37 1.26 28.94
CA LYS A 23 -26.17 1.31 27.72
C LYS A 23 -26.99 0.03 27.54
N PRO A 24 -28.27 0.14 27.16
CA PRO A 24 -29.18 -0.98 27.06
C PRO A 24 -29.00 -1.76 25.75
N THR A 25 -29.08 -3.08 25.91
CA THR A 25 -29.21 -4.09 24.87
C THR A 25 -30.64 -4.08 24.33
N ILE A 26 -30.84 -3.87 23.04
CA ILE A 26 -32.11 -4.14 22.36
C ILE A 26 -31.90 -5.36 21.47
N SER A 27 -32.42 -6.49 21.94
CA SER A 27 -32.69 -7.70 21.17
C SER A 27 -34.12 -7.60 20.61
N LEU A 28 -34.30 -7.94 19.33
CA LEU A 28 -35.61 -8.31 18.80
C LEU A 28 -35.46 -9.59 17.98
N ASN A 29 -36.20 -10.60 18.44
CA ASN A 29 -36.34 -11.94 17.89
C ASN A 29 -37.38 -11.97 16.75
N SER A 30 -37.32 -13.07 15.98
CA SER A 30 -38.44 -13.78 15.33
C SER A 30 -39.16 -13.06 14.17
N SER A 31 -39.68 -13.72 13.14
CA SER A 31 -40.23 -15.08 13.06
C SER A 31 -40.44 -15.52 11.60
N HIS A 32 -40.52 -16.84 11.43
CA HIS A 32 -40.98 -17.63 10.29
C HIS A 32 -42.30 -17.19 9.63
N THR A 33 -42.40 -17.44 8.32
CA THR A 33 -43.51 -18.09 7.56
C THR A 33 -42.95 -18.50 6.18
N THR A 34 -42.73 -19.78 5.85
CA THR A 34 -43.63 -20.84 5.31
C THR A 34 -44.26 -20.56 3.95
N ASP A 35 -44.22 -21.63 3.13
CA ASP A 35 -45.02 -21.96 1.94
C ASP A 35 -44.63 -21.33 0.60
N ARG A 36 -44.76 -21.98 -0.56
CA ARG A 36 -44.98 -23.38 -0.96
C ARG A 36 -44.92 -23.38 -2.50
N GLU A 37 -44.10 -24.25 -3.05
CA GLU A 37 -44.18 -24.99 -4.32
C GLU A 37 -44.65 -24.39 -5.67
N LEU A 38 -43.97 -24.92 -6.71
CA LEU A 38 -44.45 -25.29 -8.05
C LEU A 38 -44.61 -24.20 -9.10
N TYR A 39 -43.73 -24.21 -10.11
CA TYR A 39 -44.14 -24.53 -11.50
C TYR A 39 -42.95 -24.97 -12.38
N LYS A 40 -43.06 -26.24 -12.81
CA LYS A 40 -42.64 -26.96 -14.03
C LYS A 40 -41.62 -26.33 -15.01
N ASN A 41 -40.60 -27.16 -15.28
CA ASN A 41 -40.06 -27.61 -16.58
C ASN A 41 -39.99 -26.63 -17.76
N ARG A 42 -38.75 -26.37 -18.22
CA ARG A 42 -38.40 -26.41 -19.64
C ARG A 42 -36.98 -26.97 -19.83
N GLU A 43 -36.94 -28.13 -20.47
CA GLU A 43 -35.74 -28.73 -21.05
C GLU A 43 -35.31 -27.99 -22.32
N LYS A 44 -33.99 -28.06 -22.56
CA LYS A 44 -33.28 -27.95 -23.84
C LYS A 44 -33.18 -26.56 -24.46
N ASP A 45 -31.99 -25.98 -24.32
CA ASP A 45 -31.13 -25.81 -25.50
C ASP A 45 -29.65 -25.83 -25.08
N VAL A 46 -28.94 -26.86 -25.56
CA VAL A 46 -27.50 -27.02 -25.44
C VAL A 46 -26.86 -26.18 -26.53
N SER A 47 -26.62 -24.91 -26.23
CA SER A 47 -25.63 -24.13 -26.98
C SER A 47 -24.26 -24.35 -26.33
N PRO A 48 -23.20 -24.59 -27.11
CA PRO A 48 -21.85 -24.68 -26.57
C PRO A 48 -21.49 -23.29 -26.06
N ALA A 49 -21.68 -23.08 -24.76
CA ALA A 49 -21.13 -21.95 -24.06
C ALA A 49 -19.61 -22.03 -24.22
N VAL A 50 -19.09 -21.30 -25.21
CA VAL A 50 -17.69 -20.91 -25.26
C VAL A 50 -17.47 -20.20 -23.93
N SER A 51 -16.92 -20.95 -22.98
CA SER A 51 -16.44 -20.46 -21.71
C SER A 51 -15.30 -19.51 -22.04
N TYR A 52 -15.65 -18.25 -22.33
CA TYR A 52 -14.78 -17.15 -22.02
C TYR A 52 -14.55 -17.28 -20.52
N ARG A 53 -13.44 -17.94 -20.15
CA ARG A 53 -12.88 -17.76 -18.83
C ARG A 53 -12.65 -16.27 -18.73
N GLU A 54 -13.57 -15.57 -18.06
CA GLU A 54 -13.33 -14.26 -17.53
C GLU A 54 -12.08 -14.40 -16.68
N GLU A 55 -10.95 -14.07 -17.31
CA GLU A 55 -9.64 -14.13 -16.73
C GLU A 55 -9.69 -13.15 -15.57
N SER A 56 -9.97 -13.71 -14.39
CA SER A 56 -10.44 -12.95 -13.26
C SER A 56 -9.34 -11.94 -12.96
N LYS A 57 -9.61 -10.67 -13.27
CA LYS A 57 -8.64 -9.57 -13.24
C LYS A 57 -7.86 -9.67 -11.94
N ARG A 58 -6.69 -10.31 -11.98
CA ARG A 58 -5.86 -10.51 -10.79
C ARG A 58 -5.59 -9.11 -10.28
N ILE A 59 -6.11 -8.79 -9.10
CA ILE A 59 -5.89 -7.49 -8.46
C ILE A 59 -4.38 -7.32 -8.38
N LEU A 60 -3.84 -6.45 -9.23
CA LEU A 60 -2.41 -6.21 -9.33
C LEU A 60 -1.96 -5.69 -7.97
N ARG A 61 -1.19 -6.50 -7.24
CA ARG A 61 -0.58 -6.09 -5.99
C ARG A 61 0.55 -5.12 -6.34
N LEU A 62 0.28 -3.82 -6.27
CA LEU A 62 1.24 -2.72 -6.50
C LEU A 62 2.25 -2.59 -5.36
N VAL A 63 2.68 -3.71 -4.78
CA VAL A 63 3.55 -3.79 -3.60
C VAL A 63 4.66 -4.76 -3.92
N VAL A 64 5.90 -4.31 -3.72
CA VAL A 64 7.08 -5.17 -3.73
C VAL A 64 7.43 -5.49 -2.29
N TYR A 65 7.34 -6.75 -1.92
CA TYR A 65 7.67 -7.23 -0.59
C TYR A 65 9.15 -7.57 -0.48
N ILE A 66 9.72 -7.35 0.71
CA ILE A 66 11.14 -7.55 0.96
C ILE A 66 11.63 -8.99 0.75
N ASN A 67 10.74 -9.98 0.91
CA ASN A 67 11.02 -11.40 0.70
C ASN A 67 11.08 -11.78 -0.78
N GLU A 68 10.51 -10.98 -1.68
CA GLU A 68 10.65 -11.23 -3.13
C GLU A 68 12.11 -11.07 -3.59
N PHE A 69 12.95 -10.39 -2.82
CA PHE A 69 14.39 -10.29 -3.07
C PHE A 69 15.22 -11.47 -2.53
N ASP A 70 14.59 -12.48 -1.93
CA ASP A 70 15.31 -13.68 -1.51
C ASP A 70 15.82 -14.45 -2.73
N ARG A 71 17.12 -14.74 -2.75
CA ARG A 71 17.80 -15.41 -3.85
C ARG A 71 18.32 -16.77 -3.41
N LEU A 72 18.14 -17.76 -4.26
CA LEU A 72 18.68 -19.11 -4.13
C LEU A 72 19.60 -19.39 -5.33
N ASP A 73 20.59 -20.27 -5.17
CA ASP A 73 21.32 -20.86 -6.30
C ASP A 73 20.55 -22.06 -6.88
N GLU A 74 21.17 -22.77 -7.82
CA GLU A 74 20.58 -23.94 -8.51
C GLU A 74 20.40 -25.12 -7.54
N GLU A 75 21.25 -25.21 -6.52
CA GLU A 75 21.23 -26.22 -5.47
C GLU A 75 20.28 -25.87 -4.30
N GLY A 76 19.64 -24.70 -4.33
CA GLY A 76 18.72 -24.23 -3.29
C GLY A 76 19.39 -23.58 -2.07
N ASN A 77 20.71 -23.34 -2.10
CA ASN A 77 21.41 -22.56 -1.08
C ASN A 77 21.10 -21.07 -1.18
N GLN A 78 21.04 -20.42 -0.02
CA GLN A 78 20.67 -19.02 0.04
C GLN A 78 21.82 -18.07 -0.32
N LYS A 79 21.60 -17.27 -1.36
CA LYS A 79 22.47 -16.14 -1.73
C LYS A 79 22.11 -14.89 -0.93
N CYS A 80 23.08 -13.98 -0.80
CA CYS A 80 22.87 -12.69 -0.14
C CYS A 80 21.73 -11.91 -0.84
N ARG A 81 20.77 -11.39 -0.08
CA ARG A 81 19.65 -10.59 -0.60
C ARG A 81 20.07 -9.26 -1.25
N ASN A 82 21.28 -8.76 -0.95
CA ASN A 82 21.77 -7.53 -1.57
C ASN A 82 22.06 -7.78 -3.06
N ASN A 83 21.35 -7.09 -3.96
CA ASN A 83 21.42 -7.26 -5.42
C ASN A 83 22.84 -7.16 -5.99
N ASN A 84 23.73 -6.40 -5.34
CA ASN A 84 25.10 -6.20 -5.80
C ASN A 84 26.10 -7.20 -5.17
N CYS A 85 25.63 -8.33 -4.63
CA CYS A 85 26.48 -9.28 -3.90
C CYS A 85 26.14 -10.74 -4.18
N GLU A 86 27.02 -11.47 -4.85
CA GLU A 86 26.83 -12.89 -5.18
C GLU A 86 27.25 -13.89 -4.10
N LYS A 87 27.68 -13.41 -2.92
CA LYS A 87 28.12 -14.28 -1.82
C LYS A 87 26.96 -15.03 -1.17
N PHE A 88 27.23 -16.22 -0.67
CA PHE A 88 26.30 -16.99 0.15
C PHE A 88 26.00 -16.32 1.50
N VAL A 89 24.81 -16.61 2.03
CA VAL A 89 24.45 -16.22 3.40
C VAL A 89 25.33 -16.98 4.39
N CYS A 90 25.84 -16.29 5.40
CA CYS A 90 26.66 -16.89 6.44
C CYS A 90 26.15 -16.54 7.84
N LYS A 91 26.36 -17.45 8.80
CA LYS A 91 25.97 -17.22 10.21
C LYS A 91 26.76 -16.04 10.79
N PRO A 92 26.15 -15.20 11.66
CA PRO A 92 24.81 -15.33 12.26
C PRO A 92 23.67 -14.72 11.42
N PHE A 93 23.95 -14.23 10.21
CA PHE A 93 22.94 -13.58 9.37
C PHE A 93 22.05 -14.62 8.67
N ARG A 94 20.75 -14.31 8.54
CA ARG A 94 19.78 -15.22 7.92
C ARG A 94 19.51 -14.94 6.44
N LYS A 95 19.88 -13.78 5.92
CA LYS A 95 19.51 -13.30 4.57
C LYS A 95 20.64 -12.55 3.86
N TYR A 96 21.79 -12.39 4.52
CA TYR A 96 22.88 -11.55 4.05
C TYR A 96 24.22 -12.23 4.34
N CYS A 97 25.25 -11.95 3.55
CA CYS A 97 26.61 -12.42 3.81
C CYS A 97 27.36 -11.57 4.84
N SER A 98 26.84 -10.38 5.19
CA SER A 98 27.48 -9.47 6.14
C SER A 98 26.51 -8.42 6.66
N ARG A 99 26.89 -7.77 7.77
CA ARG A 99 26.20 -6.59 8.31
C ARG A 99 26.17 -5.45 7.29
N LYS A 100 27.27 -5.25 6.55
CA LYS A 100 27.38 -4.20 5.52
C LYS A 100 26.28 -4.38 4.45
N CYS A 101 26.18 -5.57 3.87
CA CYS A 101 25.17 -5.86 2.85
C CYS A 101 23.74 -5.71 3.39
N SER A 102 23.50 -6.13 4.64
CA SER A 102 22.19 -5.95 5.29
C SER A 102 21.80 -4.48 5.41
N VAL A 103 22.73 -3.62 5.85
CA VAL A 103 22.50 -2.18 6.02
C VAL A 103 22.30 -1.49 4.67
N GLU A 104 23.14 -1.79 3.68
CA GLU A 104 23.04 -1.22 2.33
C GLU A 104 21.69 -1.54 1.68
N PHE A 105 21.33 -2.83 1.65
CA PHE A 105 20.06 -3.27 1.10
C PHE A 105 18.87 -2.68 1.86
N THR A 106 18.89 -2.70 3.20
CA THR A 106 17.80 -2.14 4.01
C THR A 106 17.63 -0.64 3.76
N ARG A 107 18.74 0.10 3.61
CA ARG A 107 18.70 1.54 3.30
C ARG A 107 18.09 1.78 1.93
N TRP A 108 18.53 1.04 0.91
CA TRP A 108 17.98 1.13 -0.44
C TRP A 108 16.49 0.77 -0.48
N TYR A 109 16.11 -0.37 0.12
CA TYR A 109 14.73 -0.84 0.15
C TYR A 109 13.81 0.16 0.86
N ASN A 110 14.22 0.64 2.04
CA ASN A 110 13.44 1.61 2.81
C ASN A 110 13.31 2.96 2.11
N LYS A 111 14.28 3.35 1.29
CA LYS A 111 14.22 4.58 0.50
C LYS A 111 13.21 4.46 -0.66
N ASN A 112 13.15 3.29 -1.29
CA ASN A 112 12.48 3.11 -2.58
C ASN A 112 11.14 2.38 -2.55
N PHE A 113 10.87 1.54 -1.55
CA PHE A 113 9.66 0.70 -1.49
C PHE A 113 8.78 0.97 -0.28
N TYR A 114 9.32 1.58 0.77
CA TYR A 114 8.54 1.85 1.98
C TYR A 114 7.76 3.17 1.86
N TRP A 115 6.47 3.08 1.51
CA TRP A 115 5.61 4.24 1.22
C TRP A 115 5.68 5.35 2.28
N ARG A 116 5.75 4.99 3.57
CA ARG A 116 5.87 5.97 4.65
C ARG A 116 7.11 6.85 4.52
N ASN A 117 8.24 6.29 4.09
CA ASN A 117 9.48 7.03 3.90
C ASN A 117 9.40 7.93 2.66
N ILE A 118 8.88 7.40 1.56
CA ILE A 118 8.66 8.15 0.31
C ILE A 118 7.72 9.33 0.57
N ARG A 119 6.53 9.08 1.13
CA ARG A 119 5.57 10.10 1.54
C ARG A 119 6.23 11.19 2.41
N ASN A 120 7.01 10.79 3.41
CA ASN A 120 7.71 11.76 4.26
C ASN A 120 8.80 12.54 3.51
N SER A 121 9.45 11.94 2.52
CA SER A 121 10.44 12.60 1.67
C SER A 121 9.78 13.68 0.81
N ILE A 122 8.67 13.35 0.15
CA ILE A 122 7.91 14.29 -0.69
C ILE A 122 7.36 15.46 0.14
N LEU A 123 6.74 15.18 1.29
CA LEU A 123 6.25 16.23 2.19
C LEU A 123 7.37 17.17 2.66
N LYS A 124 8.60 16.65 2.86
CA LYS A 124 9.76 17.47 3.23
C LYS A 124 10.29 18.29 2.06
N ARG A 125 10.41 17.68 0.87
CA ARG A 125 10.81 18.34 -0.38
C ARG A 125 9.92 19.56 -0.64
N ASP A 126 8.62 19.36 -0.50
CA ASP A 126 7.60 20.40 -0.75
C ASP A 126 7.43 21.36 0.44
N ASN A 127 8.31 21.31 1.45
CA ASN A 127 8.24 22.13 2.66
C ASN A 127 6.85 22.14 3.33
N TYR A 128 6.18 20.98 3.33
CA TYR A 128 4.81 20.81 3.83
C TYR A 128 3.82 21.83 3.22
N THR A 129 3.95 22.08 1.91
CA THR A 129 3.14 23.05 1.17
C THR A 129 2.40 22.36 0.04
N CYS A 130 1.09 22.61 -0.06
CA CYS A 130 0.27 22.14 -1.17
C CYS A 130 0.81 22.72 -2.50
N GLN A 131 1.10 21.85 -3.46
CA GLN A 131 1.67 22.23 -4.76
C GLN A 131 0.65 22.83 -5.74
N ILE A 132 -0.64 22.81 -5.39
CA ILE A 132 -1.71 23.45 -6.21
C ILE A 132 -2.05 24.83 -5.65
N CYS A 133 -2.43 24.91 -4.37
CA CYS A 133 -2.96 26.16 -3.79
C CYS A 133 -1.98 26.90 -2.87
N GLY A 134 -0.77 26.39 -2.64
CA GLY A 134 0.23 27.03 -1.77
C GLY A 134 -0.06 26.93 -0.26
N LEU A 135 -1.13 26.24 0.17
CA LEU A 135 -1.44 26.06 1.59
C LEU A 135 -0.29 25.34 2.31
N LYS A 136 0.32 26.01 3.28
CA LYS A 136 1.41 25.47 4.09
C LYS A 136 0.94 25.02 5.46
N LEU A 137 1.19 23.76 5.82
CA LEU A 137 0.87 23.25 7.17
C LEU A 137 2.13 23.04 7.98
N ASN A 138 2.06 23.39 9.27
CA ASN A 138 3.13 23.05 10.20
C ASN A 138 3.26 21.51 10.28
N LYS A 139 4.49 21.01 10.32
CA LYS A 139 4.83 19.60 10.51
C LYS A 139 4.02 18.93 11.62
N LYS A 140 3.73 19.62 12.74
CA LYS A 140 2.94 19.08 13.86
C LYS A 140 1.43 18.99 13.59
N LYS A 141 0.89 19.85 12.71
CA LYS A 141 -0.55 19.95 12.40
C LYS A 141 -0.97 19.22 11.12
N ARG A 142 -0.02 18.65 10.37
CA ARG A 142 -0.24 18.01 9.04
C ARG A 142 -1.14 16.77 9.01
N HIS A 143 -1.70 16.34 10.14
CA HIS A 143 -2.50 15.11 10.28
C HIS A 143 -3.80 15.35 11.06
N ASN A 144 -4.30 16.59 11.14
CA ASN A 144 -5.53 16.84 11.87
C ASN A 144 -6.76 16.49 11.01
N LYS A 145 -7.19 15.23 11.11
CA LYS A 145 -8.34 14.71 10.37
C LYS A 145 -9.67 15.35 10.76
N LYS A 146 -9.82 15.81 12.01
CA LYS A 146 -11.07 16.36 12.52
C LYS A 146 -11.49 17.67 11.84
N ILE A 147 -10.50 18.45 11.38
CA ILE A 147 -10.72 19.75 10.75
C ILE A 147 -10.44 19.73 9.25
N GLU A 148 -10.32 18.54 8.65
CA GLU A 148 -10.01 18.38 7.22
C GLU A 148 -8.75 19.12 6.76
N ASN A 149 -7.80 19.30 7.68
CA ASN A 149 -6.60 20.09 7.46
C ASN A 149 -5.35 19.20 7.59
N TRP A 150 -5.11 18.42 6.55
CA TRP A 150 -3.93 17.58 6.43
C TRP A 150 -3.36 17.60 5.02
N LEU A 151 -2.11 17.18 4.92
CA LEU A 151 -1.41 17.02 3.65
C LEU A 151 -1.34 15.55 3.28
N GLU A 152 -1.63 15.27 2.01
CA GLU A 152 -1.41 13.99 1.38
C GLU A 152 -0.31 14.06 0.34
N CYS A 153 0.31 12.91 0.10
CA CYS A 153 1.21 12.70 -1.02
C CYS A 153 0.39 12.01 -2.10
N ASP A 154 0.23 12.69 -3.23
CA ASP A 154 -0.58 12.25 -4.35
C ASP A 154 0.30 11.96 -5.57
N HIS A 155 -0.20 11.10 -6.45
CA HIS A 155 0.41 10.82 -7.74
C HIS A 155 -0.02 11.88 -8.77
N ILE A 156 0.93 12.44 -9.51
CA ILE A 156 0.63 13.37 -10.62
C ILE A 156 -0.06 12.60 -11.74
N ILE A 157 0.53 11.48 -12.15
CA ILE A 157 -0.09 10.51 -13.04
C ILE A 157 -0.70 9.40 -12.18
N PRO A 158 -2.03 9.21 -12.20
CA PRO A 158 -2.70 8.29 -11.29
C PRO A 158 -2.36 6.82 -11.58
N LYS A 159 -2.39 5.99 -10.52
CA LYS A 159 -2.08 4.54 -10.61
C LYS A 159 -2.92 3.79 -11.65
N SER A 160 -4.15 4.25 -11.92
CA SER A 160 -5.03 3.64 -12.91
C SER A 160 -4.51 3.74 -14.34
N TYR A 161 -3.56 4.63 -14.63
CA TYR A 161 -3.00 4.84 -15.96
C TYR A 161 -1.79 3.94 -16.25
N TYR A 162 -1.26 3.25 -15.23
CA TYR A 162 0.07 2.62 -15.34
C TYR A 162 0.06 1.48 -16.35
N THR A 163 -0.99 0.64 -16.32
CA THR A 163 -1.17 -0.44 -17.28
C THR A 163 -1.33 0.09 -18.71
N PHE A 164 -2.06 1.20 -18.90
CA PHE A 164 -2.21 1.83 -20.22
C PHE A 164 -0.89 2.41 -20.76
N LEU A 165 0.03 2.79 -19.87
CA LEU A 165 1.37 3.28 -20.22
C LEU A 165 2.40 2.14 -20.39
N GLY A 166 1.96 0.87 -20.39
CA GLY A 166 2.83 -0.29 -20.59
C GLY A 166 3.58 -0.76 -19.35
N TYR A 167 3.22 -0.26 -18.16
CA TYR A 167 3.83 -0.73 -16.90
C TYR A 167 3.10 -1.95 -16.33
N ASN A 168 3.85 -3.04 -16.14
CA ASN A 168 3.35 -4.33 -15.67
C ASN A 168 3.88 -4.68 -14.26
N PHE A 169 3.11 -5.49 -13.52
CA PHE A 169 3.42 -5.95 -12.16
C PHE A 169 3.49 -7.49 -12.07
N ASP A 170 3.87 -8.12 -13.18
CA ASP A 170 3.95 -9.56 -13.41
C ASP A 170 5.22 -10.20 -12.81
N THR A 171 6.40 -9.62 -13.09
CA THR A 171 7.69 -10.11 -12.58
C THR A 171 8.27 -9.19 -11.49
N LEU A 172 9.19 -9.70 -10.66
CA LEU A 172 9.87 -8.85 -9.67
C LEU A 172 10.60 -7.68 -10.36
N GLU A 173 11.25 -7.95 -11.49
CA GLU A 173 11.94 -6.93 -12.27
C GLU A 173 10.99 -5.83 -12.74
N ASN A 174 9.86 -6.20 -13.35
CA ASN A 174 8.85 -5.26 -13.81
C ASN A 174 8.21 -4.48 -12.66
N LYS A 175 7.95 -5.13 -11.52
CA LYS A 175 7.47 -4.43 -10.32
C LYS A 175 8.51 -3.43 -9.80
N VAL A 176 9.77 -3.83 -9.68
CA VAL A 176 10.87 -2.95 -9.22
C VAL A 176 11.01 -1.77 -10.16
N LYS A 177 11.06 -2.01 -11.47
CA LYS A 177 11.14 -0.99 -12.52
C LYS A 177 9.97 -0.01 -12.40
N THR A 178 8.73 -0.50 -12.43
CA THR A 178 7.54 0.33 -12.33
C THR A 178 7.49 1.14 -11.03
N VAL A 179 7.92 0.56 -9.92
CA VAL A 179 7.97 1.26 -8.64
C VAL A 179 8.96 2.41 -8.66
N LEU A 180 10.18 2.16 -9.15
CA LEU A 180 11.25 3.15 -9.17
C LEU A 180 11.01 4.24 -10.21
N GLU A 181 10.56 3.87 -11.40
CA GLU A 181 10.34 4.80 -12.50
C GLU A 181 9.04 5.59 -12.35
N PHE A 182 8.04 5.05 -11.65
CA PHE A 182 6.71 5.65 -11.70
C PHE A 182 5.97 5.72 -10.36
N LEU A 183 5.76 4.60 -9.66
CA LEU A 183 4.91 4.58 -8.46
C LEU A 183 5.49 5.41 -7.31
N HIS A 184 6.80 5.35 -7.10
CA HIS A 184 7.50 6.04 -6.02
C HIS A 184 8.52 7.06 -6.54
N ASN A 185 8.47 7.37 -7.84
CA ASN A 185 9.27 8.42 -8.46
C ASN A 185 8.88 9.77 -7.88
N ASP A 186 9.86 10.53 -7.41
CA ASP A 186 9.62 11.84 -6.81
C ASP A 186 9.01 12.83 -7.81
N LYS A 187 9.39 12.77 -9.10
CA LYS A 187 8.81 13.59 -10.16
C LYS A 187 7.34 13.28 -10.43
N ASN A 188 6.86 12.10 -10.08
CA ASN A 188 5.46 11.71 -10.21
C ASN A 188 4.66 11.89 -8.90
N LEU A 189 5.27 12.45 -7.85
CA LEU A 189 4.64 12.65 -6.56
C LEU A 189 4.59 14.12 -6.19
N ARG A 190 3.49 14.54 -5.57
CA ARG A 190 3.30 15.90 -5.07
C ARG A 190 2.55 15.95 -3.74
N THR A 191 2.80 17.00 -2.98
CA THR A 191 2.05 17.29 -1.76
C THR A 191 0.77 18.05 -2.08
N LEU A 192 -0.39 17.55 -1.65
CA LEU A 192 -1.68 18.23 -1.78
C LEU A 192 -2.34 18.41 -0.42
N CYS A 193 -3.09 19.50 -0.23
CA CYS A 193 -4.04 19.59 0.87
C CYS A 193 -5.28 18.73 0.58
N TYR A 194 -6.03 18.40 1.64
CA TYR A 194 -7.23 17.58 1.51
C TYR A 194 -8.21 18.06 0.43
N LYS A 195 -8.49 19.37 0.36
CA LYS A 195 -9.41 19.95 -0.63
C LYS A 195 -8.94 19.73 -2.06
N CYS A 196 -7.69 20.10 -2.37
CA CYS A 196 -7.11 19.91 -3.71
C CYS A 196 -7.00 18.42 -4.08
N HIS A 197 -6.64 17.56 -3.12
CA HIS A 197 -6.59 16.11 -3.35
C HIS A 197 -7.95 15.53 -3.74
N LYS A 198 -9.02 15.97 -3.06
CA LYS A 198 -10.39 15.56 -3.37
C LYS A 198 -10.79 16.00 -4.78
N GLU A 199 -10.49 17.22 -5.16
CA GLU A 199 -10.76 17.76 -6.50
C GLU A 199 -10.01 16.97 -7.60
N VAL A 200 -8.72 16.74 -7.42
CA VAL A 200 -7.90 15.92 -8.32
C VAL A 200 -8.48 14.50 -8.43
N THR A 201 -8.89 13.90 -7.32
CA THR A 201 -9.50 12.56 -7.33
C THR A 201 -10.78 12.53 -8.17
N LEU A 202 -11.65 13.54 -8.03
CA LEU A 202 -12.88 13.64 -8.81
C LEU A 202 -12.59 13.82 -10.30
N ASN A 203 -11.62 14.66 -10.66
CA ASN A 203 -11.22 14.87 -12.05
C ASN A 203 -10.64 13.59 -12.66
N ASN A 204 -9.75 12.90 -11.94
CA ASN A 204 -9.18 11.63 -12.38
C ASN A 204 -10.25 10.55 -12.62
N PHE A 205 -11.29 10.51 -11.78
CA PHE A 205 -12.41 9.58 -11.96
C PHE A 205 -13.20 9.87 -13.24
N LYS A 206 -13.51 11.16 -13.51
CA LYS A 206 -14.18 11.58 -14.74
C LYS A 206 -13.36 11.25 -15.98
N THR A 207 -12.07 11.57 -16.00
CA THR A 207 -11.19 11.28 -17.14
C THR A 207 -11.03 9.78 -17.37
N LYS A 208 -10.93 8.98 -16.31
CA LYS A 208 -10.86 7.52 -16.44
C LYS A 208 -12.11 6.93 -17.09
N ALA A 209 -13.30 7.42 -16.73
CA ALA A 209 -14.55 6.98 -17.35
C ALA A 209 -14.57 7.27 -18.86
N LEU A 210 -14.09 8.45 -19.27
CA LEU A 210 -13.98 8.81 -20.69
C LEU A 210 -13.01 7.90 -21.45
N LEU A 211 -11.87 7.55 -20.86
CA LEU A 211 -10.88 6.68 -21.50
C LEU A 211 -11.34 5.23 -21.65
N ILE A 212 -12.24 4.75 -20.78
CA ILE A 212 -12.82 3.41 -20.90
C ILE A 212 -13.81 3.39 -22.07
N ASN A 213 -14.71 4.38 -22.13
CA ASN A 213 -15.75 4.43 -23.16
C ASN A 213 -15.17 4.53 -24.58
N VAL A 214 -14.04 5.23 -24.79
CA VAL A 214 -13.40 5.33 -26.12
C VAL A 214 -12.80 4.00 -26.61
N ASN A 215 -12.46 3.09 -25.70
CA ASN A 215 -11.89 1.79 -26.07
C ASN A 215 -12.94 0.70 -26.30
N ASP A 216 -14.19 0.94 -25.92
CA ASP A 216 -15.31 0.00 -26.15
C ASP A 216 -16.00 0.24 -27.52
N ASP A 217 -15.69 1.36 -28.18
CA ASP A 217 -16.24 1.77 -29.48
C ASP A 217 -15.32 1.45 -30.69
N ASN A 218 -14.18 0.78 -30.48
CA ASN A 218 -13.25 0.30 -31.53
C ASN A 218 -13.14 -1.22 -31.52
#